data_AF-A0A953IL50-F1
#
_entry.id   AF-A0A953IL50-F1
#
_cell.length_a   1.000
_cell.length_b   1.000
_cell.length_c   1.000
_cell.angle_alpha   90.00
_cell.angle_beta   90.00
_cell.angle_gamma   90.00
#
_symmetry.space_group_name_H-M   'P 1'
#
loop_
_entity.id
_entity.type
_entity.pdbx_description
1 polymer ?
#
loop_
_entity_poly.entity_id
_entity_poly.type
_entity_poly.pdbx_seq_one_letter_code
_entity_poly.pdbx_strand_id
1 'polypeptide(L)'
;EEELPAPATPAVPPPAPAASPAPPPPVQPAPAAQPQPSVQEAVRFARRFVLDALGPQGDALVEAIEKCRTLPELRLALGKCRDALQVGAGKRKAEEFWSGVEQRLPEA
;
A
#
# COMPACT_ATOMS: atom_id res chain seq x y z
N GLU A 1 17.54 9.93 -64.18
CA GLU A 1 16.17 10.27 -64.61
C GLU A 1 15.44 10.67 -63.35
N GLU A 2 15.47 11.97 -63.02
CA GLU A 2 14.38 12.90 -63.32
C GLU A 2 13.12 12.47 -62.55
N GLU A 3 12.58 13.24 -61.61
CA GLU A 3 12.03 14.56 -61.88
C GLU A 3 11.48 15.14 -60.56
N LEU A 4 11.86 16.37 -60.22
CA LEU A 4 11.01 17.30 -59.47
C LEU A 4 10.21 18.07 -60.52
N PRO A 5 8.91 18.31 -60.33
CA PRO A 5 8.55 19.64 -59.82
C PRO A 5 7.31 19.69 -58.90
N ALA A 6 7.25 20.80 -58.14
CA ALA A 6 6.18 21.32 -57.27
C ALA A 6 4.82 21.51 -58.03
N PRO A 7 3.64 21.78 -57.40
CA PRO A 7 3.41 22.86 -56.41
C PRO A 7 2.25 22.72 -55.36
N ALA A 8 2.36 23.58 -54.33
CA ALA A 8 1.31 24.30 -53.58
C ALA A 8 0.00 23.61 -53.11
N THR A 9 -0.23 23.57 -51.79
CA THR A 9 -1.46 24.09 -51.13
C THR A 9 -1.23 24.24 -49.61
N PRO A 10 -1.45 25.42 -48.97
CA PRO A 10 -1.61 25.49 -47.52
C PRO A 10 -3.09 25.21 -47.16
N ALA A 11 -3.39 23.98 -46.75
CA ALA A 11 -4.70 23.62 -46.19
C ALA A 11 -4.76 24.02 -44.72
N VAL A 12 -5.63 24.98 -44.40
CA VAL A 12 -6.01 25.37 -43.03
C VAL A 12 -6.79 24.24 -42.33
N PRO A 13 -6.42 23.82 -41.11
CA PRO A 13 -7.27 22.94 -40.30
C PRO A 13 -8.25 23.70 -39.35
N PRO A 14 -9.40 23.07 -39.00
CA PRO A 14 -10.64 23.68 -38.46
C PRO A 14 -10.67 23.97 -36.94
N PRO A 15 -11.73 24.65 -36.42
CA PRO A 15 -11.81 25.10 -35.02
C PRO A 15 -12.21 24.02 -34.00
N ALA A 16 -11.56 24.14 -32.82
CA ALA A 16 -11.92 23.78 -31.44
C ALA A 16 -12.76 22.49 -31.13
N PRO A 17 -12.26 21.60 -30.25
CA PRO A 17 -13.13 20.68 -29.52
C PRO A 17 -13.68 21.28 -28.22
N ALA A 18 -14.95 20.98 -27.99
CA ALA A 18 -15.78 21.34 -26.84
C ALA A 18 -15.22 20.85 -25.50
N ALA A 19 -15.43 21.64 -24.45
CA ALA A 19 -15.08 21.31 -23.08
C ALA A 19 -16.07 20.28 -22.50
N SER A 20 -15.56 19.11 -22.11
CA SER A 20 -16.28 18.13 -21.30
C SER A 20 -16.23 18.52 -19.81
N PRO A 21 -17.33 18.36 -19.03
CA PRO A 21 -17.28 18.55 -17.59
C PRO A 21 -16.47 17.42 -16.93
N ALA A 22 -15.43 17.79 -16.18
CA ALA A 22 -14.58 16.87 -15.45
C ALA A 22 -15.34 16.23 -14.25
N PRO A 23 -15.08 14.95 -13.91
CA PRO A 23 -15.66 14.30 -12.74
C PRO A 23 -15.12 14.92 -11.43
N PRO A 24 -15.89 14.88 -10.33
CA PRO A 24 -15.40 15.36 -9.03
C PRO A 24 -14.20 14.52 -8.58
N PRO A 25 -13.18 15.13 -7.95
CA PRO A 25 -12.02 14.42 -7.45
C PRO A 25 -12.43 13.44 -6.34
N PRO A 26 -11.82 12.24 -6.26
CA PRO A 26 -12.02 11.34 -5.15
C PRO A 26 -11.56 12.01 -3.85
N VAL A 27 -12.45 12.09 -2.88
CA VAL A 27 -12.15 12.48 -1.50
C VAL A 27 -11.07 11.56 -0.95
N GLN A 28 -9.85 12.08 -0.84
CA GLN A 28 -8.75 11.38 -0.19
C GLN A 28 -9.00 11.38 1.33
N PRO A 29 -8.88 10.23 2.02
CA PRO A 29 -9.06 10.17 3.47
C PRO A 29 -7.99 11.03 4.16
N ALA A 30 -8.43 11.82 5.14
CA ALA A 30 -7.61 12.77 5.89
C ALA A 30 -6.33 12.14 6.48
N PRO A 31 -5.21 12.89 6.57
CA PRO A 31 -3.99 12.40 7.19
C PRO A 31 -4.21 12.27 8.69
N ALA A 32 -4.56 11.05 9.13
CA ALA A 32 -4.55 10.70 10.54
C ALA A 32 -3.13 10.89 11.11
N ALA A 33 -3.05 11.47 12.31
CA ALA A 33 -1.86 11.77 13.09
C ALA A 33 -0.67 10.84 12.76
N GLN A 34 0.41 11.43 12.26
CA GLN A 34 1.62 10.75 11.81
C GLN A 34 2.17 9.83 12.92
N PRO A 35 2.04 8.49 12.79
CA PRO A 35 2.71 7.58 13.71
C PRO A 35 4.20 7.71 13.45
N GLN A 36 5.02 7.71 14.50
CA GLN A 36 6.47 7.75 14.37
C GLN A 36 6.97 6.75 13.32
N PRO A 37 7.96 7.13 12.49
CA PRO A 37 8.35 6.40 11.30
C PRO A 37 8.62 4.90 11.52
N SER A 38 9.11 4.49 12.69
CA SER A 38 9.38 3.07 13.02
C SER A 38 8.12 2.22 13.24
N VAL A 39 7.08 2.77 13.86
CA VAL A 39 5.82 2.04 14.12
C VAL A 39 5.10 1.75 12.80
N GLN A 40 5.10 2.72 11.89
CA GLN A 40 4.46 2.56 10.58
C GLN A 40 5.17 1.53 9.69
N GLU A 41 6.51 1.46 9.76
CA GLU A 41 7.31 0.44 9.08
C GLU A 41 6.97 -0.97 9.57
N ALA A 42 6.85 -1.16 10.89
CA ALA A 42 6.44 -2.44 11.48
C ALA A 42 5.03 -2.85 11.03
N VAL A 43 4.08 -1.91 11.01
CA VAL A 43 2.70 -2.15 10.53
C VAL A 43 2.68 -2.54 9.04
N ARG A 44 3.42 -1.82 8.19
CA ARG A 44 3.49 -2.14 6.75
C ARG A 44 4.10 -3.51 6.49
N PHE A 45 5.21 -3.83 7.18
CA PHE A 45 5.82 -5.16 7.10
C PHE A 45 4.84 -6.23 7.56
N ALA A 46 4.20 -6.03 8.71
CA ALA A 46 3.27 -6.99 9.26
C ALA A 46 2.07 -7.23 8.34
N ARG A 47 1.50 -6.16 7.78
CA ARG A 47 0.44 -6.22 6.78
C ARG A 47 0.83 -7.09 5.59
N ARG A 48 1.98 -6.79 4.99
CA ARG A 48 2.47 -7.52 3.81
C ARG A 48 2.69 -8.99 4.12
N PHE A 49 3.32 -9.30 5.25
CA PHE A 49 3.66 -10.66 5.63
C PHE A 49 2.42 -11.49 5.98
N VAL A 50 1.48 -10.92 6.74
CA VAL A 50 0.24 -11.59 7.14
C VAL A 50 -0.62 -11.92 5.93
N LEU A 51 -0.76 -10.98 4.98
CA LEU A 51 -1.49 -11.22 3.73
C LEU A 51 -0.77 -12.21 2.81
N ASP A 52 0.57 -12.22 2.78
CA ASP A 52 1.33 -13.20 1.99
C ASP A 52 1.19 -14.63 2.55
N ALA A 53 1.21 -14.77 3.86
CA ALA A 53 1.21 -16.08 4.52
C ALA A 53 -0.18 -16.66 4.77
N LEU A 54 -1.17 -15.83 5.12
CA LEU A 54 -2.55 -16.25 5.44
C LEU A 54 -3.57 -15.86 4.36
N GLY A 55 -3.18 -15.04 3.37
CA GLY A 55 -4.09 -14.56 2.34
C GLY A 55 -5.27 -13.78 2.92
N PRO A 56 -6.51 -14.05 2.48
CA PRO A 56 -7.70 -13.32 2.93
C PRO A 56 -8.03 -13.53 4.42
N GLN A 57 -7.52 -14.59 5.07
CA GLN A 57 -7.68 -14.75 6.52
C GLN A 57 -6.84 -13.74 7.32
N GLY A 58 -5.79 -13.18 6.70
CA GLY A 58 -4.96 -12.16 7.30
C GLY A 58 -5.59 -10.78 7.35
N ASP A 59 -6.64 -10.50 6.56
CA ASP A 59 -7.16 -9.14 6.37
C ASP A 59 -7.71 -8.54 7.68
N ALA A 60 -8.47 -9.33 8.45
CA ALA A 60 -8.98 -8.91 9.76
C ALA A 60 -7.86 -8.65 10.78
N LEU A 61 -6.77 -9.41 10.71
CA LEU A 61 -5.59 -9.25 11.57
C LEU A 61 -4.81 -7.98 11.20
N VAL A 62 -4.66 -7.72 9.91
CA VAL A 62 -4.06 -6.49 9.39
C VAL A 62 -4.86 -5.27 9.82
N GLU A 63 -6.18 -5.30 9.70
CA GLU A 63 -7.04 -4.20 10.11
C GLU A 63 -6.87 -3.90 11.61
N ALA A 64 -6.73 -4.93 12.44
CA ALA A 64 -6.46 -4.78 13.87
C ALA A 64 -5.08 -4.13 14.12
N ILE A 65 -4.04 -4.54 13.39
CA ILE A 65 -2.70 -3.94 13.47
C ILE A 65 -2.73 -2.46 13.03
N GLU A 66 -3.42 -2.12 11.94
CA GLU A 66 -3.50 -0.75 11.41
C GLU A 66 -4.28 0.18 12.34
N LYS A 67 -5.21 -0.35 13.14
CA LYS A 67 -5.92 0.40 14.18
C LYS A 67 -5.05 0.68 15.42
N CYS A 68 -3.98 -0.08 15.65
CA CYS A 68 -3.08 0.14 16.78
C CYS A 68 -2.21 1.39 16.56
N ARG A 69 -2.34 2.37 17.46
CA ARG A 69 -1.56 3.64 17.41
C ARG A 69 -0.45 3.70 18.44
N THR A 70 -0.44 2.77 19.40
CA THR A 70 0.55 2.72 20.48
C THR A 70 1.44 1.50 20.33
N LEU A 71 2.71 1.63 20.71
CA LEU A 71 3.70 0.55 20.73
C LEU A 71 3.22 -0.70 21.54
N PRO A 72 2.64 -0.55 22.75
CA PRO A 72 2.13 -1.71 23.49
C PRO A 72 0.93 -2.39 22.80
N GLU A 73 -0.01 -1.64 22.24
CA GLU A 73 -1.12 -2.24 21.48
C GLU A 73 -0.63 -2.93 20.21
N LEU A 74 0.32 -2.31 19.51
CA LEU A 74 0.91 -2.88 18.30
C LEU A 74 1.61 -4.21 18.61
N ARG A 75 2.44 -4.29 19.66
CA ARG A 75 3.07 -5.55 20.09
C ARG A 75 2.03 -6.63 20.40
N LEU A 76 0.92 -6.27 21.05
CA LEU A 76 -0.15 -7.21 21.37
C LEU A 76 -0.84 -7.73 20.09
N ALA A 77 -1.14 -6.85 19.14
CA ALA A 77 -1.75 -7.22 17.86
C ALA A 77 -0.82 -8.08 16.99
N LEU A 78 0.48 -7.75 16.96
CA LEU A 78 1.51 -8.55 16.29
C LEU A 78 1.65 -9.93 16.93
N GLY A 79 1.59 -10.04 18.26
CA GLY A 79 1.61 -11.32 18.97
C GLY A 79 0.45 -12.23 18.56
N LYS A 80 -0.76 -11.66 18.40
CA LYS A 80 -1.93 -12.38 17.88
C LYS A 80 -1.73 -12.80 16.42
N CYS A 81 -1.12 -11.95 15.59
CA CYS A 81 -0.81 -12.30 14.21
C CYS A 81 0.21 -13.43 14.11
N ARG A 82 1.23 -13.43 14.97
CA ARG A 82 2.19 -14.52 15.10
C ARG A 82 1.50 -15.83 15.46
N ASP A 83 0.59 -15.82 16.43
CA ASP A 83 -0.15 -17.02 16.84
C ASP A 83 -1.02 -17.55 15.69
N ALA A 84 -1.76 -16.66 15.01
CA ALA A 84 -2.54 -17.03 13.83
C ALA A 84 -1.65 -17.55 12.69
N LEU A 85 -0.47 -16.97 12.47
CA LEU A 85 0.52 -17.46 11.52
C LEU A 85 1.06 -18.84 11.91
N GLN A 86 1.24 -19.10 13.20
CA GLN A 86 1.71 -20.39 13.69
C GLN A 86 0.67 -21.48 13.42
N VAL A 87 -0.62 -21.17 13.62
CA VAL A 87 -1.73 -22.10 13.36
C VAL A 87 -1.98 -22.29 11.86
N GLY A 88 -1.95 -21.22 11.07
CA GLY A 88 -2.30 -21.27 9.64
C GLY A 88 -1.14 -21.58 8.69
N ALA A 89 0.03 -20.98 8.91
CA ALA A 89 1.21 -21.10 8.03
C ALA A 89 2.36 -21.92 8.66
N GLY A 90 2.25 -22.25 9.95
CA GLY A 90 3.23 -23.05 10.69
C GLY A 90 4.25 -22.22 11.48
N LYS A 91 4.86 -22.86 12.49
CA LYS A 91 5.80 -22.23 13.45
C LYS A 91 6.95 -21.47 12.78
N ARG A 92 7.49 -22.00 11.68
CA ARG A 92 8.60 -21.37 10.95
C ARG A 92 8.24 -19.97 10.43
N LYS A 93 7.06 -19.82 9.83
CA LYS A 93 6.57 -18.55 9.28
C LYS A 93 6.26 -17.54 10.39
N ALA A 94 5.75 -18.02 11.52
CA ALA A 94 5.47 -17.21 12.69
C ALA A 94 6.74 -16.64 13.35
N GLU A 95 7.81 -17.44 13.45
CA GLU A 95 9.10 -16.98 13.97
C GLU A 95 9.76 -15.96 13.03
N GLU A 96 9.73 -16.19 11.72
CA GLU A 96 10.22 -15.24 10.72
C GLU A 96 9.49 -13.89 10.77
N PHE A 97 8.17 -13.93 10.92
CA PHE A 97 7.34 -12.75 11.12
C PHE A 97 7.78 -11.98 12.36
N TRP A 98 7.91 -12.67 13.49
CA TRP A 98 8.24 -12.05 14.77
C TRP A 98 9.63 -11.42 14.75
N SER A 99 10.64 -12.13 14.23
CA SER A 99 11.99 -11.58 14.07
C SER A 99 12.05 -10.40 13.11
N GLY A 100 11.24 -10.40 12.04
CA GLY A 100 11.18 -9.28 11.10
C GLY A 100 10.50 -8.04 11.69
N VAL A 101 9.48 -8.25 12.53
CA VAL A 101 8.75 -7.19 13.21
C VAL A 101 9.55 -6.60 14.38
N GLU A 102 10.21 -7.43 15.19
CA GLU A 102 11.03 -6.97 16.33
C GLU A 102 12.18 -6.07 15.88
N GLN A 103 12.80 -6.35 14.73
CA GLN A 103 13.83 -5.48 14.16
C GLN A 103 13.33 -4.10 13.73
N ARG A 104 12.02 -3.93 13.57
CA ARG A 104 11.38 -2.69 13.11
C ARG A 104 10.64 -1.95 14.22
N LEU A 105 10.38 -2.62 15.34
CA LEU A 105 9.82 -2.00 16.53
C LEU A 105 10.91 -1.14 17.18
N PRO A 106 10.61 0.13 17.54
CA PRO A 106 11.53 0.90 18.36
C PRO A 106 11.72 0.21 19.71
N GLU A 107 12.97 0.14 20.18
CA GLU A 107 13.28 -0.27 21.55
C GLU A 107 12.54 0.68 22.50
N ALA A 108 11.80 0.10 23.45
CA ALA A 108 10.97 0.84 24.39
C ALA A 108 11.80 1.64 25.38
#